data_AF-A0A0S7ZM51-F1
#
_entry.id   AF-A0A0S7ZM51-F1
#
_cell.length_a   1.000
_cell.length_b   1.000
_cell.length_c   1.000
_cell.angle_alpha   90.00
_cell.angle_beta   90.00
_cell.angle_gamma   90.00
#
_symmetry.space_group_name_H-M   'P 1'
#
loop_
_entity.id
_entity.type
_entity.pdbx_description
1 polymer ?
#
loop_
_entity_poly.entity_id
_entity_poly.type
_entity_poly.pdbx_seq_one_letter_code
_entity_poly.pdbx_strand_id
1 'polypeptide(L)'
;MRETIVGRSQRTVRSEPLGDAPNAALLIDFDNVTMGIRSDLQNQLRKLLNSDIIKGKVSVQRAYADWRRYPQYIVPLSEASIDLIFAPAFGANKKNATDIRLAIDALELVFIRPEIGTFILLSGDSDFSALVLKLKEYGKFIIGVGIRESASDLLVQNCDEYYSYNELTGLAKEGEVEHVRKDPWQLVVEAVQRMQRDGDVMRSDRLKQVMQTLDPNFDERDAGYNRFGKFVVAAGQRGLVKLAKMDNGQYAIEIGANANVPHAQELVSAPQVGGDRPSPDKSRPRVARRPAEEAAAPSLTLSESFELLRKALVALGAVGEESTDADQAREKLTELSGSIGDPAFEPKRFLRMLRQAHDAGVIDLIKRDDEGYQLRLAPAAVAAGVPEPAG
;
A
#
# COMPACT_ATOMS: atom_id res chain seq x y z
N MET A 1 -20.59 42.39 34.60
CA MET A 1 -19.50 42.20 33.61
C MET A 1 -18.69 40.97 34.04
N ARG A 2 -18.71 39.92 33.20
CA ARG A 2 -17.71 38.83 33.05
C ARG A 2 -17.47 37.90 34.26
N GLU A 3 -17.30 36.59 34.14
CA GLU A 3 -17.64 35.53 33.17
C GLU A 3 -17.21 34.25 33.93
N THR A 4 -18.12 33.34 34.20
CA THR A 4 -17.81 32.07 34.87
C THR A 4 -17.36 31.06 33.82
N ILE A 5 -16.07 30.74 33.80
CA ILE A 5 -15.52 29.69 32.94
C ILE A 5 -15.90 28.32 33.53
N VAL A 6 -16.88 27.68 32.90
CA VAL A 6 -17.28 26.29 33.17
C VAL A 6 -16.23 25.37 32.56
N GLY A 7 -15.55 24.58 33.40
CA GLY A 7 -14.68 23.49 32.98
C GLY A 7 -15.48 22.45 32.20
N ARG A 8 -15.28 22.43 30.87
CA ARG A 8 -15.88 21.46 29.96
C ARG A 8 -15.10 20.15 30.08
N SER A 9 -15.50 19.30 31.02
CA SER A 9 -15.09 17.90 31.04
C SER A 9 -15.58 17.24 29.74
N GLN A 10 -14.65 16.94 28.84
CA GLN A 10 -14.93 16.20 27.62
C GLN A 10 -15.33 14.78 28.02
N ARG A 11 -16.65 14.54 28.10
CA ARG A 11 -17.22 13.19 28.09
C ARG A 11 -16.83 12.54 26.76
N THR A 12 -15.82 11.69 26.77
CA THR A 12 -15.62 10.67 25.74
C THR A 12 -16.85 9.77 25.76
N VAL A 13 -17.72 9.91 24.76
CA VAL A 13 -18.82 8.97 24.53
C VAL A 13 -18.20 7.68 24.01
N ARG A 14 -17.83 6.78 24.92
CA ARG A 14 -17.54 5.38 24.58
C ARG A 14 -18.89 4.72 24.36
N SER A 15 -19.21 4.35 23.12
CA SER A 15 -20.40 3.56 22.81
C SER A 15 -20.20 2.16 23.39
N GLU A 16 -20.79 1.90 24.54
CA GLU A 16 -20.88 0.55 25.08
C GLU A 16 -21.75 -0.32 24.14
N PRO A 17 -21.43 -1.62 23.97
CA PRO A 17 -22.34 -2.53 23.32
C PRO A 17 -23.67 -2.52 24.09
N LEU A 18 -24.79 -2.42 23.36
CA LEU A 18 -26.14 -2.49 23.93
C LEU A 18 -26.22 -3.70 24.86
N GLY A 19 -26.58 -3.46 26.13
CA GLY A 19 -26.45 -4.36 27.27
C GLY A 19 -27.30 -5.65 27.24
N ASP A 20 -27.61 -6.20 26.08
CA ASP A 20 -28.43 -7.41 25.91
C ASP A 20 -27.72 -8.54 25.11
N ALA A 21 -26.57 -8.26 24.49
CA ALA A 21 -25.84 -9.22 23.67
C ALA A 21 -24.36 -9.33 24.10
N PRO A 22 -24.08 -10.03 25.21
CA PRO A 22 -22.76 -10.04 25.83
C PRO A 22 -21.75 -10.93 25.10
N ASN A 23 -22.16 -11.71 24.10
CA ASN A 23 -21.29 -12.69 23.47
C ASN A 23 -20.63 -12.17 22.19
N ALA A 24 -19.53 -12.81 21.82
CA ALA A 24 -18.78 -12.49 20.62
C ALA A 24 -18.68 -13.69 19.66
N ALA A 25 -18.58 -13.40 18.37
CA ALA A 25 -18.18 -14.35 17.33
C ALA A 25 -16.80 -14.00 16.79
N LEU A 26 -15.89 -14.97 16.73
CA LEU A 26 -14.60 -14.87 16.07
C LEU A 26 -14.67 -15.57 14.71
N LEU A 27 -14.42 -14.81 13.64
CA LEU A 27 -14.38 -15.30 12.28
C LEU A 27 -12.99 -15.02 11.68
N ILE A 28 -12.28 -16.08 11.33
CA ILE A 28 -10.90 -16.03 10.89
C ILE A 28 -10.83 -16.34 9.40
N ASP A 29 -10.38 -15.37 8.62
CA ASP A 29 -10.02 -15.59 7.23
C ASP A 29 -8.60 -16.15 7.16
N PHE A 30 -8.49 -17.48 7.11
CA PHE A 30 -7.22 -18.15 7.30
C PHE A 30 -6.28 -18.00 6.09
N ASP A 31 -6.84 -17.85 4.89
CA ASP A 31 -6.05 -17.60 3.67
C ASP A 31 -5.31 -16.26 3.77
N ASN A 32 -5.94 -15.22 4.34
CA ASN A 32 -5.29 -13.91 4.53
C ASN A 32 -4.38 -13.84 5.78
N VAL A 33 -4.69 -14.59 6.83
CA VAL A 33 -3.88 -14.64 8.08
C VAL A 33 -2.52 -15.31 7.89
N THR A 34 -2.47 -16.40 7.10
CA THR A 34 -1.24 -17.19 6.89
C THR A 34 -0.15 -16.47 6.10
N MET A 35 -0.51 -15.47 5.28
CA MET A 35 0.49 -14.64 4.61
C MET A 35 1.28 -13.76 5.59
N GLY A 36 0.67 -13.43 6.72
CA GLY A 36 1.18 -12.50 7.72
C GLY A 36 1.90 -13.12 8.92
N ILE A 37 1.51 -14.32 9.33
CA ILE A 37 1.88 -14.88 10.64
C ILE A 37 2.49 -16.26 10.44
N ARG A 38 3.82 -16.37 10.51
CA ARG A 38 4.54 -17.61 10.19
C ARG A 38 5.01 -18.45 11.38
N SER A 39 4.85 -18.00 12.62
CA SER A 39 5.41 -18.77 13.76
C SER A 39 4.62 -18.81 15.06
N ASP A 40 3.53 -18.05 15.25
CA ASP A 40 2.88 -18.00 16.57
C ASP A 40 1.36 -17.75 16.59
N LEU A 41 0.65 -18.13 15.51
CA LEU A 41 -0.78 -17.85 15.37
C LEU A 41 -1.62 -18.40 16.54
N GLN A 42 -1.30 -19.59 17.04
CA GLN A 42 -2.06 -20.20 18.14
C GLN A 42 -1.97 -19.39 19.44
N ASN A 43 -0.78 -18.89 19.79
CA ASN A 43 -0.63 -18.08 21.00
C ASN A 43 -1.22 -16.69 20.81
N GLN A 44 -1.13 -16.11 19.62
CA GLN A 44 -1.78 -14.83 19.32
C GLN A 44 -3.31 -14.91 19.38
N LEU A 45 -3.90 -15.97 18.82
CA LEU A 45 -5.34 -16.22 18.93
C LEU A 45 -5.74 -16.42 20.40
N ARG A 46 -4.97 -17.20 21.17
CA ARG A 46 -5.21 -17.36 22.61
C ARG A 46 -5.11 -16.03 23.37
N LYS A 47 -4.14 -15.17 23.05
CA LYS A 47 -4.01 -13.84 23.67
C LYS A 47 -5.20 -12.96 23.34
N LEU A 48 -5.62 -12.91 22.08
CA LEU A 48 -6.80 -12.17 21.64
C LEU A 48 -8.06 -12.66 22.36
N LEU A 49 -8.29 -13.98 22.38
CA LEU A 49 -9.44 -14.61 23.04
C LEU A 49 -9.51 -14.36 24.54
N ASN A 50 -8.37 -14.18 25.20
CA ASN A 50 -8.27 -13.89 26.63
C ASN A 50 -8.07 -12.40 26.93
N SER A 51 -8.11 -11.53 25.93
CA SER A 51 -7.88 -10.10 26.11
C SER A 51 -9.12 -9.39 26.64
N ASP A 52 -8.91 -8.32 27.42
CA ASP A 52 -9.98 -7.44 27.93
C ASP A 52 -10.73 -6.70 26.81
N ILE A 53 -10.23 -6.76 25.57
CA ILE A 53 -10.88 -6.19 24.37
C ILE A 53 -12.19 -6.92 24.10
N ILE A 54 -12.20 -8.25 24.28
CA ILE A 54 -13.38 -9.05 24.04
C ILE A 54 -14.26 -9.00 25.29
N LYS A 55 -15.34 -8.23 25.19
CA LYS A 55 -16.35 -8.18 26.24
C LYS A 55 -17.20 -9.45 26.16
N GLY A 56 -17.18 -10.23 27.24
CA GLY A 56 -17.97 -11.45 27.42
C GLY A 56 -17.40 -12.69 26.71
N LYS A 57 -18.25 -13.70 26.50
CA LYS A 57 -17.79 -15.02 26.02
C LYS A 57 -17.75 -15.06 24.50
N VAL A 58 -16.65 -15.54 23.93
CA VAL A 58 -16.60 -15.92 22.51
C VAL A 58 -17.38 -17.23 22.33
N SER A 59 -18.61 -17.13 21.84
CA SER A 59 -19.54 -18.26 21.72
C SER A 59 -19.37 -19.02 20.40
N VAL A 60 -18.82 -18.37 19.38
CA VAL A 60 -18.57 -18.93 18.05
C VAL A 60 -17.13 -18.61 17.64
N GLN A 61 -16.38 -19.62 17.21
CA GLN A 61 -15.02 -19.48 16.73
C GLN A 61 -14.88 -20.30 15.46
N ARG A 62 -14.73 -19.64 14.31
CA ARG A 62 -14.66 -20.30 13.00
C ARG A 62 -13.46 -19.80 12.22
N ALA A 63 -12.75 -20.73 11.58
CA ALA A 63 -11.74 -20.40 10.59
C ALA A 63 -12.18 -20.89 9.21
N TYR A 64 -11.91 -20.09 8.18
CA TYR A 64 -12.34 -20.34 6.81
C TYR A 64 -11.11 -20.50 5.91
N ALA A 65 -11.01 -21.64 5.22
CA ALA A 65 -9.95 -21.91 4.25
C ALA A 65 -10.23 -23.14 3.39
N ASP A 66 -9.46 -23.29 2.31
CA ASP A 66 -9.21 -24.58 1.69
C ASP A 66 -8.19 -25.39 2.52
N TRP A 67 -8.67 -26.11 3.55
CA TRP A 67 -7.84 -26.85 4.51
C TRP A 67 -6.88 -27.89 3.90
N ARG A 68 -7.09 -28.29 2.65
CA ARG A 68 -6.14 -29.13 1.90
C ARG A 68 -4.79 -28.44 1.72
N ARG A 69 -4.75 -27.11 1.75
CA ARG A 69 -3.53 -26.29 1.66
C ARG A 69 -2.79 -26.13 2.98
N TYR A 70 -3.49 -26.36 4.10
CA TYR A 70 -3.00 -26.10 5.46
C TYR A 70 -3.19 -27.28 6.42
N PRO A 71 -2.83 -28.53 6.04
CA PRO A 71 -3.03 -29.70 6.88
C PRO A 71 -2.32 -29.58 8.25
N GLN A 72 -1.20 -28.87 8.31
CA GLN A 72 -0.41 -28.65 9.52
C GLN A 72 -1.14 -27.81 10.59
N TYR A 73 -2.17 -27.05 10.21
CA TYR A 73 -2.93 -26.19 11.13
C TYR A 73 -4.25 -26.80 11.59
N ILE A 74 -4.67 -27.92 11.01
CA ILE A 74 -5.94 -28.58 11.36
C ILE A 74 -5.94 -28.98 12.85
N VAL A 75 -4.94 -29.74 13.29
CA VAL A 75 -4.86 -30.22 14.67
C VAL A 75 -4.75 -29.05 15.68
N PRO A 76 -3.81 -28.10 15.53
CA PRO A 76 -3.67 -26.99 16.49
C PRO A 76 -4.90 -26.10 16.63
N LEU A 77 -5.62 -25.86 15.54
CA LEU A 77 -6.85 -25.04 15.55
C LEU A 77 -8.03 -25.81 16.16
N SER A 78 -8.17 -27.10 15.85
CA SER A 78 -9.19 -27.95 16.50
C SER A 78 -8.95 -28.08 18.00
N GLU A 79 -7.71 -28.23 18.45
CA GLU A 79 -7.34 -28.21 19.87
C GLU A 79 -7.63 -26.87 20.54
N ALA A 80 -7.63 -25.76 19.78
CA ALA A 80 -8.04 -24.45 20.23
C ALA A 80 -9.57 -24.25 20.22
N SER A 81 -10.36 -25.29 19.95
CA SER A 81 -11.83 -25.23 19.81
C SER A 81 -12.30 -24.25 18.72
N ILE A 82 -11.53 -24.16 17.63
CA ILE A 82 -11.89 -23.39 16.44
C ILE A 82 -12.48 -24.35 15.39
N ASP A 83 -13.71 -24.07 14.98
CA ASP A 83 -14.40 -24.82 13.94
C ASP A 83 -13.75 -24.54 12.58
N LEU A 84 -13.34 -25.60 11.89
CA LEU A 84 -12.69 -25.52 10.58
C LEU A 84 -13.75 -25.57 9.48
N ILE A 85 -14.11 -24.41 8.94
CA ILE A 85 -15.07 -24.30 7.84
C ILE A 85 -14.33 -24.50 6.52
N PHE A 86 -14.65 -25.60 5.85
CA PHE A 86 -14.04 -25.92 4.56
C PHE A 86 -14.69 -25.10 3.45
N ALA A 87 -13.91 -24.21 2.83
CA ALA A 87 -14.33 -23.35 1.73
C ALA A 87 -13.48 -23.64 0.47
N PRO A 88 -13.75 -24.73 -0.26
CA PRO A 88 -12.99 -25.06 -1.46
C PRO A 88 -13.30 -24.10 -2.62
N ALA A 89 -12.26 -23.52 -3.22
CA ALA A 89 -12.40 -22.79 -4.47
C ALA A 89 -12.31 -23.75 -5.67
N PHE A 90 -13.38 -23.85 -6.45
CA PHE A 90 -13.42 -24.62 -7.70
C PHE A 90 -13.42 -23.68 -8.92
N GLY A 91 -12.74 -24.06 -10.02
CA GLY A 91 -12.75 -23.31 -11.29
C GLY A 91 -11.65 -22.25 -11.45
N ALA A 92 -11.77 -21.41 -12.49
CA ALA A 92 -10.77 -20.41 -12.88
C ALA A 92 -10.82 -19.10 -12.03
N ASN A 93 -11.97 -18.77 -11.43
CA ASN A 93 -12.16 -17.59 -10.55
C ASN A 93 -11.95 -17.93 -9.07
N LYS A 94 -10.74 -18.37 -8.76
CA LYS A 94 -10.32 -19.07 -7.53
C LYS A 94 -10.25 -18.26 -6.22
N LYS A 95 -10.61 -16.97 -6.22
CA LYS A 95 -10.16 -16.05 -5.16
C LYS A 95 -11.16 -15.78 -4.06
N ASN A 96 -12.48 -15.76 -4.33
CA ASN A 96 -13.45 -15.21 -3.36
C ASN A 96 -14.35 -16.26 -2.69
N ALA A 97 -14.08 -17.56 -2.87
CA ALA A 97 -14.95 -18.61 -2.31
C ALA A 97 -14.94 -18.62 -0.77
N THR A 98 -13.75 -18.41 -0.17
CA THR A 98 -13.58 -18.29 1.29
C THR A 98 -14.32 -17.07 1.82
N ASP A 99 -14.14 -15.91 1.18
CA ASP A 99 -14.74 -14.63 1.62
C ASP A 99 -16.26 -14.65 1.56
N ILE A 100 -16.82 -15.17 0.46
CA ILE A 100 -18.27 -15.32 0.29
C ILE A 100 -18.82 -16.24 1.38
N ARG A 101 -18.14 -17.36 1.66
CA ARG A 101 -18.61 -18.30 2.69
C ARG A 101 -18.58 -17.67 4.08
N LEU A 102 -17.51 -16.96 4.42
CA LEU A 102 -17.38 -16.24 5.68
C LEU A 102 -18.50 -15.20 5.82
N ALA A 103 -18.73 -14.39 4.78
CA ALA A 103 -19.75 -13.34 4.81
C ALA A 103 -21.17 -13.89 5.01
N ILE A 104 -21.51 -15.00 4.35
CA ILE A 104 -22.82 -15.66 4.50
C ILE A 104 -22.99 -16.16 5.94
N ASP A 105 -22.02 -16.90 6.47
CA ASP A 105 -22.07 -17.43 7.83
C ASP A 105 -22.17 -16.30 8.88
N ALA A 106 -21.41 -15.20 8.68
CA ALA A 106 -21.44 -14.04 9.56
C ALA A 106 -22.83 -13.40 9.63
N LEU A 107 -23.47 -13.23 8.46
CA LEU A 107 -24.82 -12.67 8.38
C LEU A 107 -25.86 -13.64 8.94
N GLU A 108 -25.73 -14.95 8.70
CA GLU A 108 -26.60 -15.97 9.30
C GLU A 108 -26.56 -15.91 10.83
N LEU A 109 -25.36 -15.78 11.42
CA LEU A 109 -25.16 -15.68 12.87
C LEU A 109 -25.95 -14.54 13.52
N VAL A 110 -26.15 -13.43 12.82
CA VAL A 110 -26.99 -12.32 13.30
C VAL A 110 -28.40 -12.79 13.65
N PHE A 111 -28.96 -13.70 12.86
CA PHE A 111 -30.33 -14.18 13.00
C PHE A 111 -30.45 -15.41 13.89
N ILE A 112 -29.50 -16.35 13.77
CA ILE A 112 -29.57 -17.62 14.51
C ILE A 112 -29.02 -17.51 15.94
N ARG A 113 -28.16 -16.52 16.22
CA ARG A 113 -27.51 -16.28 17.52
C ARG A 113 -27.61 -14.79 17.90
N PRO A 114 -28.82 -14.25 18.14
CA PRO A 114 -29.01 -12.83 18.41
C PRO A 114 -28.24 -12.32 19.65
N GLU A 115 -27.91 -13.20 20.59
CA GLU A 115 -27.10 -12.90 21.78
C GLU A 115 -25.64 -12.54 21.48
N ILE A 116 -25.19 -12.72 20.24
CA ILE A 116 -23.88 -12.25 19.76
C ILE A 116 -24.00 -10.78 19.42
N GLY A 117 -23.41 -9.93 20.26
CA GLY A 117 -23.37 -8.48 20.08
C GLY A 117 -22.11 -8.00 19.37
N THR A 118 -21.03 -8.78 19.46
CA THR A 118 -19.71 -8.41 18.92
C THR A 118 -19.26 -9.41 17.86
N PHE A 119 -18.78 -8.91 16.72
CA PHE A 119 -18.15 -9.70 15.67
C PHE A 119 -16.69 -9.30 15.54
N ILE A 120 -15.81 -10.29 15.65
CA ILE A 120 -14.37 -10.13 15.53
C ILE A 120 -13.96 -10.75 14.20
N LEU A 121 -13.51 -9.92 13.27
CA LEU A 121 -13.07 -10.31 11.94
C LEU A 121 -11.55 -10.30 11.88
N LEU A 122 -10.94 -11.48 11.82
CA LEU A 122 -9.51 -11.65 11.60
C LEU A 122 -9.24 -11.65 10.10
N SER A 123 -9.13 -10.45 9.50
CA SER A 123 -8.76 -10.27 8.10
C SER A 123 -8.20 -8.85 7.86
N GLY A 124 -7.32 -8.73 6.86
CA GLY A 124 -6.83 -7.45 6.34
C GLY A 124 -7.55 -6.99 5.06
N ASP A 125 -8.46 -7.80 4.51
CA ASP A 125 -9.01 -7.58 3.17
C ASP A 125 -10.12 -6.52 3.14
N SER A 126 -10.01 -5.56 2.22
CA SER A 126 -11.04 -4.56 1.96
C SER A 126 -12.38 -5.14 1.53
N ASP A 127 -12.40 -6.34 0.94
CA ASP A 127 -13.62 -6.96 0.41
C ASP A 127 -14.68 -7.22 1.50
N PHE A 128 -14.27 -7.27 2.78
CA PHE A 128 -15.19 -7.38 3.93
C PHE A 128 -15.88 -6.07 4.34
N SER A 129 -15.54 -4.93 3.72
CA SER A 129 -16.12 -3.62 4.08
C SER A 129 -17.66 -3.62 4.00
N ALA A 130 -18.22 -4.26 2.97
CA ALA A 130 -19.68 -4.37 2.82
C ALA A 130 -20.33 -5.22 3.92
N LEU A 131 -19.65 -6.30 4.35
CA LEU A 131 -20.10 -7.13 5.47
C LEU A 131 -20.08 -6.32 6.78
N VAL A 132 -19.00 -5.59 7.06
CA VAL A 132 -18.88 -4.74 8.26
C VAL A 132 -20.02 -3.74 8.34
N LEU A 133 -20.29 -3.01 7.26
CA LEU A 133 -21.39 -2.05 7.20
C LEU A 133 -22.74 -2.72 7.45
N LYS A 134 -22.96 -3.91 6.87
CA LYS A 134 -24.22 -4.65 7.06
C LYS A 134 -24.39 -5.14 8.49
N LEU A 135 -23.34 -5.66 9.14
CA LEU A 135 -23.40 -6.08 10.53
C LEU A 135 -23.69 -4.90 11.47
N LYS A 136 -23.13 -3.72 11.19
CA LYS A 136 -23.42 -2.47 11.92
C LYS A 136 -24.85 -2.00 11.72
N GLU A 137 -25.43 -2.16 10.52
CA GLU A 137 -26.84 -1.90 10.27
C GLU A 137 -27.76 -2.75 11.18
N TYR A 138 -27.32 -3.97 11.53
CA TYR A 138 -27.99 -4.83 12.52
C TYR A 138 -27.62 -4.54 13.98
N GLY A 139 -26.94 -3.42 14.26
CA GLY A 139 -26.58 -2.99 15.60
C GLY A 139 -25.47 -3.82 16.26
N LYS A 140 -24.65 -4.53 15.47
CA LYS A 140 -23.52 -5.31 15.97
C LYS A 140 -22.27 -4.45 16.07
N PHE A 141 -21.46 -4.72 17.09
CA PHE A 141 -20.16 -4.08 17.31
C PHE A 141 -19.07 -4.86 16.57
N ILE A 142 -18.26 -4.18 15.76
CA ILE A 142 -17.29 -4.84 14.86
C ILE A 142 -15.87 -4.52 15.27
N ILE A 143 -15.10 -5.57 15.56
CA ILE A 143 -13.67 -5.51 15.84
C ILE A 143 -12.93 -6.12 14.65
N GLY A 144 -12.14 -5.31 13.94
CA GLY A 144 -11.22 -5.79 12.91
C GLY A 144 -9.86 -6.14 13.51
N VAL A 145 -9.25 -7.23 13.04
CA VAL A 145 -7.90 -7.63 13.42
C VAL A 145 -7.11 -7.98 12.17
N GLY A 146 -5.98 -7.32 11.95
CA GLY A 146 -5.16 -7.55 10.76
C GLY A 146 -3.73 -7.03 10.85
N ILE A 147 -2.95 -7.18 9.78
CA ILE A 147 -1.65 -6.52 9.64
C ILE A 147 -1.93 -5.10 9.16
N ARG A 148 -1.54 -4.08 9.92
CA ARG A 148 -1.91 -2.69 9.62
C ARG A 148 -1.32 -2.23 8.29
N GLU A 149 -0.14 -2.70 7.95
CA GLU A 149 0.58 -2.40 6.71
C GLU A 149 -0.07 -3.05 5.47
N SER A 150 -0.89 -4.08 5.67
CA SER A 150 -1.61 -4.80 4.61
C SER A 150 -3.13 -4.60 4.67
N ALA A 151 -3.61 -3.89 5.70
CA ALA A 151 -5.01 -3.58 5.89
C ALA A 151 -5.41 -2.39 5.03
N SER A 152 -6.57 -2.47 4.39
CA SER A 152 -7.13 -1.32 3.69
C SER A 152 -7.65 -0.27 4.68
N ASP A 153 -7.32 1.01 4.43
CA ASP A 153 -7.88 2.14 5.17
C ASP A 153 -9.42 2.11 5.24
N LEU A 154 -10.07 1.58 4.20
CA LEU A 154 -11.52 1.46 4.13
C LEU A 154 -12.06 0.47 5.19
N LEU A 155 -11.40 -0.68 5.36
CA LEU A 155 -11.81 -1.68 6.35
C LEU A 155 -11.60 -1.11 7.76
N VAL A 156 -10.44 -0.50 8.00
CA VAL A 156 -10.08 0.11 9.29
C VAL A 156 -11.10 1.19 9.70
N GLN A 157 -11.52 2.04 8.77
CA GLN A 157 -12.50 3.10 9.03
C GLN A 157 -13.92 2.58 9.29
N ASN A 158 -14.29 1.44 8.70
CA ASN A 158 -15.64 0.89 8.82
C ASN A 158 -15.84 0.12 10.13
N CYS A 159 -14.79 -0.51 10.67
CA CYS A 159 -14.83 -1.18 11.97
C CYS A 159 -15.05 -0.18 13.12
N ASP A 160 -15.64 -0.63 14.22
CA ASP A 160 -15.77 0.20 15.42
C ASP A 160 -14.45 0.26 16.19
N GLU A 161 -13.73 -0.86 16.21
CA GLU A 161 -12.33 -0.94 16.67
C GLU A 161 -11.50 -1.76 15.68
N TYR A 162 -10.22 -1.41 15.54
CA TYR A 162 -9.29 -2.13 14.67
C TYR A 162 -7.95 -2.32 15.39
N TYR A 163 -7.45 -3.56 15.42
CA TYR A 163 -6.21 -3.92 16.10
C TYR A 163 -5.21 -4.55 15.15
N SER A 164 -3.94 -4.22 15.34
CA SER A 164 -2.85 -4.89 14.63
C SER A 164 -2.44 -6.21 15.31
N TYR A 165 -2.00 -7.22 14.56
CA TYR A 165 -1.38 -8.42 15.16
C TYR A 165 -0.18 -8.10 16.06
N ASN A 166 0.59 -7.07 15.72
CA ASN A 166 1.73 -6.63 16.54
C ASN A 166 1.26 -6.09 17.89
N GLU A 167 0.14 -5.36 17.92
CA GLU A 167 -0.47 -4.82 19.15
C GLU A 167 -1.05 -5.96 20.02
N LEU A 168 -1.58 -7.04 19.42
CA LEU A 168 -2.04 -8.21 20.18
C LEU A 168 -0.91 -9.02 20.83
N THR A 169 0.34 -8.84 20.37
CA THR A 169 1.50 -9.49 20.98
C THR A 169 2.03 -8.78 22.23
N GLY A 170 1.67 -7.50 22.43
CA GLY A 170 2.04 -6.67 23.56
C GLY A 170 0.83 -5.98 24.19
N LEU A 171 0.32 -6.54 25.29
CA LEU A 171 -0.69 -5.91 26.14
C LEU A 171 -0.12 -4.60 26.74
N ALA A 172 -0.26 -3.50 26.01
CA ALA A 172 -0.22 -2.16 26.55
C ALA A 172 -1.31 -1.33 25.85
N LYS A 173 -2.23 -0.78 26.63
CA LYS A 173 -3.11 0.31 26.16
C LYS A 173 -2.22 1.51 25.93
N GLU A 174 -2.00 1.91 24.69
CA GLU A 174 -1.32 3.18 24.46
C GLU A 174 -2.05 4.03 23.42
N GLY A 175 -2.78 5.01 23.96
CA GLY A 175 -2.84 6.34 23.37
C GLY A 175 -1.58 7.17 23.65
N GLU A 176 -0.43 6.53 23.92
CA GLU A 176 0.85 7.18 24.25
C GLU A 176 2.07 6.38 23.72
N VAL A 177 2.02 5.81 22.51
CA VAL A 177 3.28 5.58 21.76
C VAL A 177 3.43 6.73 20.80
N GLU A 178 4.17 7.76 21.21
CA GLU A 178 4.91 8.52 20.21
C GLU A 178 5.84 7.53 19.51
N HIS A 179 5.49 7.14 18.28
CA HIS A 179 6.47 6.54 17.39
C HIS A 179 7.54 7.60 17.16
N VAL A 180 8.61 7.53 17.94
CA VAL A 180 9.82 8.33 17.74
C VAL A 180 10.36 7.93 16.38
N ARG A 181 10.07 8.76 15.37
CA ARG A 181 10.57 8.61 14.00
C ARG A 181 12.09 8.42 14.11
N LYS A 182 12.58 7.22 13.82
CA LYS A 182 14.01 6.95 13.97
C LYS A 182 14.74 7.66 12.85
N ASP A 183 15.95 8.13 13.14
CA ASP A 183 16.81 8.66 12.10
C ASP A 183 17.02 7.56 11.03
N PRO A 184 16.69 7.82 9.75
CA PRO A 184 16.93 6.92 8.63
C PRO A 184 18.31 6.25 8.63
N TRP A 185 19.35 6.98 9.06
CA TRP A 185 20.73 6.48 9.07
C TRP A 185 20.99 5.50 10.21
N GLN A 186 20.43 5.75 11.40
CA GLN A 186 20.47 4.81 12.52
C GLN A 186 19.70 3.53 12.18
N LEU A 187 18.57 3.68 11.50
CA LEU A 187 17.74 2.57 11.08
C LEU A 187 18.47 1.63 10.11
N VAL A 188 19.30 2.15 9.20
CA VAL A 188 20.14 1.33 8.31
C VAL A 188 21.10 0.47 9.11
N VAL A 189 21.81 1.05 10.08
CA VAL A 189 22.76 0.33 10.93
C VAL A 189 22.06 -0.78 11.71
N GLU A 190 20.96 -0.44 12.38
CA GLU A 190 20.19 -1.38 13.21
C GLU A 190 19.64 -2.53 12.36
N ALA A 191 19.17 -2.23 11.15
CA ALA A 191 18.66 -3.22 10.21
C ALA A 191 19.76 -4.18 9.71
N VAL A 192 20.95 -3.68 9.34
CA VAL A 192 22.05 -4.53 8.88
C VAL A 192 22.61 -5.39 10.02
N GLN A 193 22.73 -4.85 11.24
CA GLN A 193 23.15 -5.63 12.41
C GLN A 193 22.15 -6.74 12.75
N ARG A 194 20.85 -6.48 12.61
CA ARG A 194 19.80 -7.49 12.76
C ARG A 194 19.89 -8.56 11.68
N MET A 195 20.04 -8.16 10.42
CA MET A 195 20.22 -9.09 9.30
C MET A 195 21.43 -10.01 9.52
N GLN A 196 22.52 -9.50 10.10
CA GLN A 196 23.70 -10.31 10.37
C GLN A 196 23.50 -11.31 11.51
N ARG A 197 22.83 -10.88 12.59
CA ARG A 197 22.50 -11.77 13.72
C ARG A 197 21.56 -12.90 13.31
N ASP A 198 20.56 -12.57 12.49
CA ASP A 198 19.53 -13.51 12.07
C ASP A 198 19.97 -14.40 10.89
N GLY A 199 21.17 -14.16 10.34
CA GLY A 199 21.70 -14.92 9.19
C GLY A 199 20.95 -14.64 7.89
N ASP A 200 20.35 -13.45 7.77
CA ASP A 200 19.53 -13.05 6.63
C ASP A 200 20.37 -12.84 5.36
N VAL A 201 19.68 -12.87 4.22
CA VAL A 201 20.27 -12.58 2.91
C VAL A 201 20.68 -11.10 2.84
N MET A 202 21.98 -10.86 2.64
CA MET A 202 22.62 -9.55 2.64
C MET A 202 22.42 -8.76 1.34
N ARG A 203 21.17 -8.39 1.05
CA ARG A 203 20.76 -7.65 -0.15
C ARG A 203 19.96 -6.38 0.19
N SER A 204 20.02 -5.39 -0.70
CA SER A 204 19.34 -4.10 -0.53
C SER A 204 17.81 -4.21 -0.41
N ASP A 205 17.17 -5.08 -1.17
CA ASP A 205 15.73 -5.32 -1.04
C ASP A 205 15.35 -5.88 0.35
N ARG A 206 16.14 -6.82 0.87
CA ARG A 206 15.98 -7.35 2.23
C ARG A 206 16.24 -6.28 3.29
N LEU A 207 17.26 -5.44 3.10
CA LEU A 207 17.53 -4.32 4.01
C LEU A 207 16.32 -3.40 4.12
N LYS A 208 15.70 -3.01 3.01
CA LYS A 208 14.49 -2.18 3.03
C LYS A 208 13.38 -2.81 3.87
N GLN A 209 13.13 -4.11 3.69
CA GLN A 209 12.12 -4.84 4.44
C GLN A 209 12.42 -4.84 5.95
N VAL A 210 13.66 -5.06 6.34
CA VAL A 210 14.06 -5.06 7.76
C VAL A 210 13.99 -3.66 8.36
N MET A 211 14.37 -2.62 7.61
CA MET A 211 14.19 -1.23 8.04
C MET A 211 12.71 -0.89 8.27
N GLN A 212 11.83 -1.28 7.36
CA GLN A 212 10.37 -1.09 7.49
C GLN A 212 9.76 -1.94 8.61
N THR A 213 10.41 -3.05 8.98
CA THR A 213 10.02 -3.86 10.16
C THR A 213 10.43 -3.16 11.47
N LEU A 214 11.53 -2.41 11.47
CA LEU A 214 12.06 -1.71 12.65
C LEU A 214 11.43 -0.32 12.85
N ASP A 215 11.08 0.37 11.76
CA ASP A 215 10.30 1.61 11.75
C ASP A 215 9.30 1.57 10.57
N PRO A 216 8.01 1.29 10.85
CA PRO A 216 6.97 1.22 9.82
C PRO A 216 6.71 2.55 9.09
N ASN A 217 7.08 3.69 9.68
CA ASN A 217 6.95 5.01 9.06
C ASN A 217 8.17 5.39 8.20
N PHE A 218 9.12 4.47 8.03
CA PHE A 218 10.29 4.71 7.21
C PHE A 218 9.93 4.87 5.73
N ASP A 219 10.14 6.08 5.21
CA ASP A 219 10.18 6.38 3.78
C ASP A 219 11.53 7.03 3.42
N GLU A 220 12.18 6.54 2.36
CA GLU A 220 13.45 7.10 1.88
C GLU A 220 13.30 8.52 1.35
N ARG A 221 12.08 8.91 0.97
CA ARG A 221 11.75 10.26 0.54
C ARG A 221 11.91 11.27 1.65
N ASP A 222 11.69 10.86 2.90
CA ASP A 222 11.92 11.70 4.08
C ASP A 222 13.41 11.99 4.30
N ALA A 223 14.26 11.05 3.89
CA ALA A 223 15.70 11.23 3.84
C ALA A 223 16.18 12.00 2.58
N GLY A 224 15.26 12.43 1.71
CA GLY A 224 15.54 13.19 0.49
C GLY A 224 15.81 12.35 -0.77
N TYR A 225 15.53 11.05 -0.75
CA TYR A 225 15.82 10.14 -1.87
C TYR A 225 14.56 9.63 -2.56
N ASN A 226 14.53 9.73 -3.89
CA ASN A 226 13.38 9.27 -4.69
C ASN A 226 13.38 7.77 -5.02
N ARG A 227 14.46 7.05 -4.69
CA ARG A 227 14.59 5.60 -4.85
C ARG A 227 15.45 5.04 -3.72
N PHE A 228 15.05 3.92 -3.14
CA PHE A 228 15.80 3.24 -2.08
C PHE A 228 17.25 2.89 -2.48
N GLY A 229 17.49 2.50 -3.74
CA GLY A 229 18.85 2.25 -4.21
C GLY A 229 19.79 3.46 -4.07
N LYS A 230 19.28 4.69 -4.23
CA LYS A 230 20.09 5.92 -4.03
C LYS A 230 20.35 6.18 -2.56
N PHE A 231 19.35 5.92 -1.71
CA PHE A 231 19.48 6.01 -0.26
C PHE A 231 20.54 5.03 0.26
N VAL A 232 20.54 3.78 -0.22
CA VAL A 232 21.56 2.78 0.13
C VAL A 232 22.95 3.20 -0.34
N VAL A 233 23.09 3.71 -1.58
CA VAL A 233 24.36 4.25 -2.07
C VAL A 233 24.87 5.39 -1.17
N ALA A 234 23.99 6.27 -0.71
CA ALA A 234 24.34 7.33 0.24
C ALA A 234 24.76 6.77 1.61
N ALA A 235 24.09 5.72 2.10
CA ALA A 235 24.51 5.02 3.32
C ALA A 235 25.90 4.37 3.15
N GLY A 236 26.22 3.92 1.93
CA GLY A 236 27.54 3.43 1.56
C GLY A 236 28.61 4.52 1.54
N GLN A 237 28.30 5.70 0.99
CA GLN A 237 29.19 6.86 0.98
C GLN A 237 29.49 7.39 2.39
N ARG A 238 28.54 7.24 3.32
CA ARG A 238 28.71 7.55 4.74
C ARG A 238 29.52 6.48 5.50
N GLY A 239 29.83 5.35 4.86
CA GLY A 239 30.59 4.27 5.48
C GLY A 239 29.79 3.42 6.47
N LEU A 240 28.46 3.54 6.49
CA LEU A 240 27.55 2.74 7.32
C LEU A 240 27.43 1.32 6.78
N VAL A 241 27.51 1.17 5.46
CA VAL A 241 27.46 -0.11 4.74
C VAL A 241 28.53 -0.14 3.65
N LYS A 242 29.04 -1.32 3.31
CA LYS A 242 29.79 -1.55 2.07
C LYS A 242 28.84 -2.12 1.04
N LEU A 243 28.96 -1.66 -0.20
CA LEU A 243 28.09 -2.05 -1.30
C LEU A 243 28.89 -2.71 -2.40
N ALA A 244 28.44 -3.89 -2.85
CA ALA A 244 28.89 -4.49 -4.09
C ALA A 244 27.71 -4.60 -5.05
N LYS A 245 27.83 -4.00 -6.23
CA LYS A 245 26.79 -4.04 -7.26
C LYS A 245 26.76 -5.44 -7.87
N MET A 246 25.59 -6.06 -7.90
CA MET A 246 25.36 -7.37 -8.51
C MET A 246 24.87 -7.21 -9.96
N ASP A 247 25.01 -8.28 -10.75
CA ASP A 247 24.63 -8.33 -12.17
C ASP A 247 23.12 -8.13 -12.40
N ASN A 248 22.31 -8.39 -11.38
CA ASN A 248 20.85 -8.20 -11.39
C ASN A 248 20.43 -6.74 -11.06
N GLY A 249 21.37 -5.81 -10.95
CA GLY A 249 21.11 -4.40 -10.65
C GLY A 249 20.81 -4.10 -9.17
N GLN A 250 20.89 -5.08 -8.28
CA GLN A 250 20.79 -4.88 -6.82
C GLN A 250 22.17 -4.70 -6.16
N TYR A 251 22.17 -4.31 -4.87
CA TYR A 251 23.39 -4.19 -4.09
C TYR A 251 23.47 -5.30 -3.03
N ALA A 252 24.60 -6.00 -3.01
CA ALA A 252 25.06 -6.78 -1.87
C ALA A 252 25.51 -5.82 -0.77
N ILE A 253 25.17 -6.11 0.48
CA ILE A 253 25.40 -5.22 1.62
C ILE A 253 26.30 -5.91 2.64
N GLU A 254 27.36 -5.25 3.06
CA GLU A 254 28.15 -5.65 4.23
C GLU A 254 28.19 -4.51 5.25
N ILE A 255 28.45 -4.82 6.52
CA ILE A 255 28.60 -3.81 7.56
C ILE A 255 29.81 -2.93 7.25
N GLY A 256 29.58 -1.61 7.21
CA GLY A 256 30.63 -0.62 7.03
C GLY A 256 31.39 -0.34 8.32
N ALA A 257 32.61 0.20 8.21
CA ALA A 257 33.47 0.47 9.36
C ALA A 257 32.88 1.53 10.33
N ASN A 258 31.98 2.39 9.85
CA ASN A 258 31.34 3.44 10.64
C ASN A 258 29.98 3.02 11.23
N ALA A 259 29.57 1.75 11.09
CA ALA A 259 28.29 1.26 11.59
C ALA A 259 28.11 1.39 13.12
N ASN A 260 29.17 1.67 13.88
CA ASN A 260 29.09 1.77 15.34
C ASN A 260 29.32 3.20 15.89
N VAL A 261 29.30 4.22 15.02
CA VAL A 261 29.53 5.61 15.43
C VAL A 261 28.18 6.33 15.56
N PRO A 262 27.83 6.90 16.74
CA PRO A 262 26.63 7.70 16.91
C PRO A 262 26.65 8.94 15.99
N HIS A 263 25.53 9.24 15.32
CA HIS A 263 25.36 10.36 14.37
C HIS A 263 25.81 11.73 14.93
N ALA A 264 25.83 11.90 16.27
CA ALA A 264 26.32 13.11 16.93
C ALA A 264 27.83 13.36 16.76
N GLN A 265 28.63 12.31 16.54
CA GLN A 265 30.08 12.42 16.33
C GLN A 265 30.46 12.54 14.85
N GLU A 266 29.61 12.06 13.93
CA GLU A 266 29.87 12.07 12.49
C GLU A 266 29.81 13.49 11.87
N LEU A 267 28.99 14.37 12.45
CA LEU A 267 28.94 15.81 12.10
C LEU A 267 30.23 16.57 12.45
N VAL A 268 31.07 16.02 13.32
CA VAL A 268 32.29 16.68 13.83
C VAL A 268 33.54 16.25 13.05
N SER A 269 33.47 15.14 12.32
CA SER A 269 34.63 14.52 11.63
C SER A 269 34.57 14.56 10.10
N ALA A 270 33.62 15.29 9.50
CA ALA A 270 33.61 15.52 8.06
C ALA A 270 34.79 16.42 7.61
N PRO A 271 35.53 16.09 6.53
CA PRO A 271 36.55 16.97 6.00
C PRO A 271 35.93 18.29 5.53
N GLN A 272 36.42 19.41 6.08
CA GLN A 272 36.05 20.76 5.67
C GLN A 272 36.53 21.00 4.22
N VAL A 273 35.61 20.91 3.26
CA VAL A 273 35.83 21.46 1.91
C VAL A 273 35.37 22.91 1.96
N GLY A 274 36.33 23.83 1.97
CA GLY A 274 36.11 25.27 2.03
C GLY A 274 35.36 25.79 0.81
N GLY A 275 34.43 26.70 1.06
CA GLY A 275 33.72 27.49 0.06
C GLY A 275 32.81 28.49 0.75
N ASP A 276 33.18 29.77 0.67
CA ASP A 276 32.50 30.92 1.23
C ASP A 276 30.96 30.87 1.08
N ARG A 277 30.26 31.13 2.19
CA ARG A 277 28.84 31.50 2.19
C ARG A 277 28.73 33.02 2.20
N PRO A 278 27.95 33.64 1.29
CA PRO A 278 27.34 34.93 1.56
C PRO A 278 25.96 34.75 2.22
N SER A 279 25.67 35.59 3.22
CA SER A 279 24.43 35.68 4.00
C SER A 279 23.19 36.03 3.15
N PRO A 280 21.96 35.72 3.64
CA PRO A 280 20.74 35.88 2.88
C PRO A 280 20.21 37.31 2.95
N ASP A 281 20.06 37.95 1.79
CA ASP A 281 19.27 39.18 1.66
C ASP A 281 17.88 38.88 1.07
N LYS A 282 16.88 39.51 1.67
CA LYS A 282 15.45 39.39 1.36
C LYS A 282 15.12 40.35 0.22
N SER A 283 14.82 39.86 -0.98
CA SER A 283 13.70 40.34 -1.83
C SER A 283 13.71 39.78 -3.26
N ARG A 284 12.49 39.46 -3.75
CA ARG A 284 12.03 39.36 -5.16
C ARG A 284 12.18 38.01 -5.94
N PRO A 285 11.32 37.78 -6.96
CA PRO A 285 10.50 36.57 -7.05
C PRO A 285 10.98 35.48 -8.01
N ARG A 286 10.39 34.29 -7.82
CA ARG A 286 10.53 33.02 -8.55
C ARG A 286 10.62 33.18 -10.08
N VAL A 287 11.72 32.71 -10.66
CA VAL A 287 11.82 32.27 -12.06
C VAL A 287 12.22 30.79 -12.07
N ALA A 288 11.42 29.98 -12.74
CA ALA A 288 11.62 28.55 -12.91
C ALA A 288 12.90 28.26 -13.71
N ARG A 289 13.72 27.33 -13.24
CA ARG A 289 14.76 26.68 -14.05
C ARG A 289 14.71 25.16 -13.88
N ARG A 290 14.69 24.49 -15.04
CA ARG A 290 14.61 23.05 -15.29
C ARG A 290 15.71 22.24 -14.59
N PRO A 291 15.47 20.96 -14.26
CA PRO A 291 16.53 20.02 -13.90
C PRO A 291 17.21 19.43 -15.15
N ALA A 292 18.51 19.15 -15.02
CA ALA A 292 19.35 18.48 -16.00
C ALA A 292 19.31 16.94 -15.81
N GLU A 293 19.16 16.22 -16.93
CA GLU A 293 19.40 14.78 -17.13
C GLU A 293 20.91 14.48 -17.10
N GLU A 294 21.39 13.29 -16.69
CA GLU A 294 21.52 12.06 -17.50
C GLU A 294 21.90 10.85 -16.57
N ALA A 295 21.70 9.56 -16.87
CA ALA A 295 21.27 8.84 -18.07
C ALA A 295 20.68 7.45 -17.69
N ALA A 296 19.58 7.09 -18.34
CA ALA A 296 19.12 5.72 -18.59
C ALA A 296 18.49 5.73 -20.00
N ALA A 297 18.63 4.64 -20.77
CA ALA A 297 18.17 4.55 -22.16
C ALA A 297 16.68 4.97 -22.33
N PRO A 298 16.31 5.54 -23.50
CA PRO A 298 15.25 6.54 -23.60
C PRO A 298 13.87 5.88 -23.58
N SER A 299 13.19 5.90 -22.44
CA SER A 299 11.74 5.71 -22.42
C SER A 299 11.10 7.03 -22.85
N LEU A 300 10.29 7.01 -23.90
CA LEU A 300 9.56 8.19 -24.37
C LEU A 300 8.89 8.90 -23.18
N THR A 301 9.14 10.20 -23.07
CA THR A 301 8.45 11.03 -22.07
C THR A 301 6.95 11.06 -22.38
N LEU A 302 6.12 11.29 -21.37
CA LEU A 302 4.66 11.33 -21.53
C LEU A 302 4.22 12.36 -22.61
N SER A 303 4.94 13.48 -22.70
CA SER A 303 4.74 14.50 -23.74
C SER A 303 5.09 14.00 -25.15
N GLU A 304 6.18 13.23 -25.30
CA GLU A 304 6.55 12.63 -26.59
C GLU A 304 5.57 11.54 -27.00
N SER A 305 5.07 10.75 -26.03
CA SER A 305 4.01 9.77 -26.28
C SER A 305 2.72 10.43 -26.77
N PHE A 306 2.36 11.61 -26.25
CA PHE A 306 1.17 12.36 -26.71
C PHE A 306 1.36 12.97 -28.11
N GLU A 307 2.55 13.49 -28.41
CA GLU A 307 2.88 13.98 -29.75
C GLU A 307 2.88 12.85 -30.80
N LEU A 308 3.41 11.68 -30.44
CA LEU A 308 3.35 10.48 -31.28
C LEU A 308 1.92 10.00 -31.48
N LEU A 309 1.10 10.01 -30.43
CA LEU A 309 -0.32 9.66 -30.51
C LEU A 309 -1.07 10.62 -31.44
N ARG A 310 -0.82 11.94 -31.35
CA ARG A 310 -1.40 12.93 -32.25
C ARG A 310 -1.01 12.67 -33.71
N LYS A 311 0.27 12.40 -33.98
CA LYS A 311 0.76 12.06 -35.33
C LYS A 311 0.13 10.77 -35.86
N ALA A 312 -0.03 9.76 -35.01
CA ALA A 312 -0.69 8.51 -35.36
C ALA A 312 -2.16 8.72 -35.74
N LEU A 313 -2.90 9.51 -34.95
CA LEU A 313 -4.32 9.81 -35.23
C LEU A 313 -4.51 10.65 -36.51
N VAL A 314 -3.62 11.62 -36.75
CA VAL A 314 -3.63 12.39 -38.01
C VAL A 314 -3.33 11.49 -39.21
N ALA A 315 -2.37 10.57 -39.10
CA ALA A 315 -2.04 9.62 -40.17
C ALA A 315 -3.17 8.60 -40.43
N LEU A 316 -4.01 8.32 -39.43
CA LEU A 316 -5.19 7.46 -39.53
C LEU A 316 -6.46 8.21 -39.95
N GLY A 317 -6.40 9.53 -40.15
CA GLY A 317 -7.56 10.35 -40.51
C GLY A 317 -8.54 10.61 -39.37
N ALA A 318 -8.23 10.20 -38.12
CA ALA A 318 -9.11 10.32 -36.96
C ALA A 318 -9.14 11.76 -36.39
N VAL A 319 -9.55 12.72 -37.22
CA VAL A 319 -9.60 14.15 -36.94
C VAL A 319 -11.02 14.67 -37.17
N GLY A 320 -11.54 15.49 -36.24
CA GLY A 320 -12.89 16.06 -36.37
C GLY A 320 -13.98 15.04 -35.99
N GLU A 321 -14.83 14.66 -36.94
CA GLU A 321 -15.90 13.68 -36.71
C GLU A 321 -15.46 12.22 -36.91
N GLU A 322 -14.32 11.99 -37.56
CA GLU A 322 -13.78 10.66 -37.81
C GLU A 322 -13.04 10.11 -36.58
N SER A 323 -13.23 8.81 -36.29
CA SER A 323 -12.63 8.12 -35.15
C SER A 323 -12.02 6.79 -35.58
N THR A 324 -10.98 6.36 -34.88
CA THR A 324 -10.28 5.08 -35.12
C THR A 324 -10.37 4.20 -33.87
N ASP A 325 -10.08 2.93 -34.03
CA ASP A 325 -10.04 1.96 -32.94
C ASP A 325 -8.71 2.04 -32.17
N ALA A 326 -8.73 1.76 -30.87
CA ALA A 326 -7.56 1.74 -30.01
C ALA A 326 -6.45 0.80 -30.49
N ASP A 327 -6.80 -0.34 -31.09
CA ASP A 327 -5.82 -1.28 -31.62
C ASP A 327 -5.14 -0.75 -32.89
N GLN A 328 -5.89 -0.11 -33.78
CA GLN A 328 -5.35 0.54 -34.98
C GLN A 328 -4.43 1.72 -34.62
N ALA A 329 -4.84 2.54 -33.64
CA ALA A 329 -4.01 3.63 -33.14
C ALA A 329 -2.71 3.11 -32.52
N ARG A 330 -2.76 2.00 -31.78
CA ARG A 330 -1.59 1.37 -31.16
C ARG A 330 -0.62 0.81 -32.21
N GLU A 331 -1.15 0.14 -33.24
CA GLU A 331 -0.36 -0.40 -34.35
C GLU A 331 0.37 0.72 -35.09
N LYS A 332 -0.35 1.80 -35.43
CA LYS A 332 0.23 2.97 -36.11
C LYS A 332 1.26 3.70 -35.26
N LEU A 333 1.05 3.80 -33.95
CA LEU A 333 1.98 4.42 -33.03
C LEU A 333 3.27 3.58 -32.88
N THR A 334 3.14 2.26 -32.87
CA THR A 334 4.29 1.35 -32.88
C THR A 334 5.11 1.51 -34.16
N GLU A 335 4.45 1.61 -35.32
CA GLU A 335 5.08 1.85 -36.63
C GLU A 335 5.83 3.19 -36.66
N LEU A 336 5.22 4.28 -36.16
CA LEU A 336 5.80 5.63 -36.15
C LEU A 336 6.93 5.80 -35.11
N SER A 337 6.90 5.04 -34.02
CA SER A 337 7.95 5.09 -32.99
C SER A 337 9.25 4.41 -33.40
N GLY A 338 9.21 3.55 -34.42
CA GLY A 338 10.36 2.75 -34.89
C GLY A 338 10.91 1.74 -33.86
N SER A 339 10.32 1.68 -32.65
CA SER A 339 10.73 0.81 -31.56
C SER A 339 9.71 -0.30 -31.37
N ILE A 340 10.02 -1.47 -31.92
CA ILE A 340 9.26 -2.69 -31.70
C ILE A 340 9.49 -3.11 -30.23
N GLY A 341 8.53 -2.79 -29.35
CA GLY A 341 8.51 -3.28 -27.96
C GLY A 341 8.78 -2.26 -26.85
N ASP A 342 8.51 -0.96 -27.04
CA ASP A 342 8.56 0.01 -25.93
C ASP A 342 7.53 -0.38 -24.83
N PRO A 343 7.94 -0.49 -23.55
CA PRO A 343 7.04 -0.75 -22.43
C PRO A 343 5.90 0.27 -22.26
N ALA A 344 5.94 1.42 -22.92
CA ALA A 344 4.85 2.40 -22.95
C ALA A 344 3.62 1.90 -23.74
N PHE A 345 3.81 0.97 -24.70
CA PHE A 345 2.76 0.49 -25.61
C PHE A 345 2.20 -0.90 -25.24
N GLU A 346 2.55 -1.42 -24.06
CA GLU A 346 1.88 -2.59 -23.47
C GLU A 346 0.37 -2.31 -23.30
N PRO A 347 -0.54 -3.27 -23.56
CA PRO A 347 -1.99 -3.02 -23.58
C PRO A 347 -2.55 -2.32 -22.33
N LYS A 348 -2.05 -2.69 -21.13
CA LYS A 348 -2.46 -2.08 -19.85
C LYS A 348 -1.94 -0.65 -19.67
N ARG A 349 -0.73 -0.36 -20.16
CA ARG A 349 -0.09 0.97 -20.05
C ARG A 349 -0.59 1.91 -21.14
N PHE A 350 -0.84 1.38 -22.33
CA PHE A 350 -1.46 2.11 -23.45
C PHE A 350 -2.86 2.62 -23.09
N LEU A 351 -3.71 1.78 -22.47
CA LEU A 351 -5.04 2.23 -22.04
C LEU A 351 -4.97 3.30 -20.93
N ARG A 352 -3.97 3.23 -20.06
CA ARG A 352 -3.70 4.29 -19.07
C ARG A 352 -3.23 5.58 -19.75
N MET A 353 -2.39 5.49 -20.76
CA MET A 353 -1.93 6.62 -21.57
C MET A 353 -3.09 7.28 -22.34
N LEU A 354 -4.01 6.51 -22.92
CA LEU A 354 -5.21 7.03 -23.59
C LEU A 354 -6.11 7.81 -22.62
N ARG A 355 -6.33 7.29 -21.40
CA ARG A 355 -7.07 8.02 -20.36
C ARG A 355 -6.38 9.33 -19.98
N GLN A 356 -5.06 9.29 -19.78
CA GLN A 356 -4.28 10.50 -19.46
C GLN A 356 -4.30 11.53 -20.61
N ALA A 357 -4.30 11.07 -21.87
CA ALA A 357 -4.42 11.93 -23.04
C ALA A 357 -5.83 12.55 -23.17
N HIS A 358 -6.87 11.81 -22.76
CA HIS A 358 -8.24 12.31 -22.70
C HIS A 358 -8.41 13.37 -21.60
N ASP A 359 -7.93 13.08 -20.39
CA ASP A 359 -7.96 14.01 -19.26
C ASP A 359 -7.14 15.29 -19.55
N ALA A 360 -6.09 15.17 -20.36
CA ALA A 360 -5.27 16.29 -20.83
C ALA A 360 -5.86 17.03 -22.05
N GLY A 361 -7.03 16.62 -22.55
CA GLY A 361 -7.72 17.26 -23.69
C GLY A 361 -7.03 17.07 -25.04
N VAL A 362 -6.15 16.07 -25.17
CA VAL A 362 -5.43 15.76 -26.43
C VAL A 362 -6.31 14.92 -27.35
N ILE A 363 -7.10 13.99 -26.79
CA ILE A 363 -8.00 13.09 -27.54
C ILE A 363 -9.39 13.03 -26.90
N ASP A 364 -10.40 12.71 -27.71
CA ASP A 364 -11.67 12.22 -27.20
C ASP A 364 -11.64 10.69 -27.19
N LEU A 365 -11.84 10.08 -26.03
CA LEU A 365 -11.89 8.63 -25.87
C LEU A 365 -13.35 8.20 -25.61
N ILE A 366 -13.92 7.43 -26.53
CA ILE A 366 -15.31 6.97 -26.50
C ILE A 366 -15.31 5.46 -26.26
N LYS A 367 -15.95 5.01 -25.19
CA LYS A 367 -16.11 3.59 -24.89
C LYS A 367 -17.25 3.00 -25.72
N ARG A 368 -17.03 1.86 -26.38
CA ARG A 368 -18.06 1.10 -27.10
C ARG A 368 -18.68 0.01 -26.21
N ASP A 369 -19.86 -0.46 -26.62
CA ASP A 369 -20.64 -1.50 -25.93
C ASP A 369 -20.00 -2.91 -25.99
N ASP A 370 -19.01 -3.11 -26.87
CA ASP A 370 -18.25 -4.35 -27.09
C ASP A 370 -16.93 -4.43 -26.29
N GLU A 371 -16.80 -3.63 -25.23
CA GLU A 371 -15.58 -3.41 -24.43
C GLU A 371 -14.40 -2.73 -25.18
N GLY A 372 -14.60 -2.31 -26.44
CA GLY A 372 -13.63 -1.55 -27.22
C GLY A 372 -13.59 -0.05 -26.89
N TYR A 373 -12.56 0.65 -27.39
CA TYR A 373 -12.43 2.11 -27.29
C TYR A 373 -12.21 2.71 -28.68
N GLN A 374 -13.03 3.70 -29.02
CA GLN A 374 -12.76 4.59 -30.14
C GLN A 374 -12.05 5.85 -29.64
N LEU A 375 -11.13 6.35 -30.45
CA LEU A 375 -10.43 7.58 -30.17
C LEU A 375 -10.38 8.45 -31.42
N ARG A 376 -10.45 9.76 -31.18
CA ARG A 376 -10.26 10.80 -32.19
C ARG A 376 -9.49 11.96 -31.58
N LEU A 377 -8.87 12.78 -32.42
CA LEU A 377 -8.18 13.97 -31.94
C LEU A 377 -9.18 15.00 -31.42
N ALA A 378 -8.94 15.55 -30.23
CA ALA A 378 -9.82 16.53 -29.64
C ALA A 378 -9.82 17.83 -30.49
N PRO A 379 -10.96 18.52 -30.69
CA PRO A 379 -11.05 19.73 -31.51
C PRO A 379 -10.07 20.83 -31.09
N ALA A 380 -9.80 20.96 -29.79
CA ALA A 380 -8.83 21.90 -29.23
C ALA A 380 -7.37 21.58 -29.62
N ALA A 381 -7.04 20.30 -29.85
CA ALA A 381 -5.71 19.86 -30.27
C ALA A 381 -5.49 19.98 -31.80
N VAL A 382 -6.56 20.12 -32.58
CA VAL A 382 -6.48 20.41 -34.03
C VAL A 382 -6.03 21.86 -34.27
N ALA A 383 -6.52 22.81 -33.47
CA ALA A 383 -6.19 24.24 -33.59
C ALA A 383 -4.73 24.57 -33.24
N ALA A 384 -4.05 23.73 -32.46
CA ALA A 384 -2.65 23.90 -32.08
C ALA A 384 -1.64 23.43 -33.16
N GLY A 385 -2.00 23.42 -34.45
CA GLY A 385 -1.09 22.92 -35.50
C GLY A 385 -1.48 23.11 -36.96
N VAL A 386 -2.37 24.05 -37.31
CA VAL A 386 -2.55 24.46 -38.72
C VAL A 386 -1.92 25.85 -38.88
N PRO A 387 -0.79 26.00 -39.60
CA PRO A 387 -0.39 27.33 -40.04
C PRO A 387 -1.41 27.81 -41.08
N GLU A 388 -2.01 28.98 -40.84
CA GLU A 388 -2.75 29.70 -41.88
C GLU A 388 -1.82 29.93 -43.09
N PRO A 389 -2.28 29.71 -44.33
CA PRO A 389 -1.56 30.20 -45.49
C PRO A 389 -1.72 31.73 -45.52
N ALA A 390 -0.63 32.43 -45.19
CA ALA A 390 -0.50 33.84 -45.51
C ALA A 390 0.00 33.99 -46.95
N GLY A 391 -0.88 34.49 -47.84
CA GLY A 391 -0.51 35.07 -49.14
C GLY A 391 -0.61 34.13 -50.33
#